data_AF-A0A0N7L744-F1
#
_entry.id   AF-A0A0N7L744-F1
#
_cell.length_a   1.000
_cell.length_b   1.000
_cell.length_c   1.000
_cell.angle_alpha   90.00
_cell.angle_beta   90.00
_cell.angle_gamma   90.00
#
_symmetry.space_group_name_H-M   'P 1'
#
loop_
_entity.id
_entity.type
_entity.pdbx_description
1 polymer ?
#
loop_
_entity_poly.entity_id
_entity_poly.type
_entity_poly.pdbx_seq_one_letter_code
_entity_poly.pdbx_strand_id
1 'polypeptide(L)'
;MEVAGHVDDYNASFRDTVWLQSFPLNAQTVLHYFALSPFYDRSCNNERLKMQRLGLDQLKNLRGVEYELLPNAAKQLPQQLYIIRKQRRNGRTQVEPLAIYYVLDGTVYQAPNIHAMLTSRLKKCSYRINKAFHGLAAGPDVALEAESEIHFLQSTRYEE
;
A
#
# COMPACT_ATOMS: atom_id res chain seq x y z
N MET A 1 -4.85 27.46 5.79
CA MET A 1 -4.88 26.29 6.69
C MET A 1 -4.52 25.09 5.82
N GLU A 2 -3.23 24.76 5.76
CA GLU A 2 -2.76 23.61 4.97
C GLU A 2 -3.30 22.34 5.60
N VAL A 3 -4.14 21.63 4.86
CA VAL A 3 -4.61 20.30 5.25
C VAL A 3 -3.41 19.39 5.13
N ALA A 4 -2.88 18.91 6.26
CA ALA A 4 -1.76 17.98 6.28
C ALA A 4 -1.99 16.89 5.23
N GLY A 5 -1.13 16.89 4.21
CA GLY A 5 -1.19 15.91 3.12
C GLY A 5 -1.14 14.52 3.72
N HIS A 6 -1.91 13.59 3.16
CA HIS A 6 -1.79 12.20 3.53
C HIS A 6 -0.34 11.77 3.29
N VAL A 7 0.35 11.37 4.36
CA VAL A 7 1.73 10.87 4.26
C VAL A 7 1.64 9.44 3.77
N ASP A 8 2.10 9.24 2.55
CA ASP A 8 2.15 7.95 1.88
C ASP A 8 3.28 7.10 2.48
N ASP A 9 2.93 5.96 3.07
CA ASP A 9 3.89 4.96 3.53
C ASP A 9 3.71 3.66 2.74
N TYR A 10 4.35 3.64 1.56
CA TYR A 10 4.29 2.50 0.64
C TYR A 10 5.20 1.33 1.04
N ASN A 11 6.04 1.50 2.06
CA ASN A 11 6.96 0.45 2.54
C ASN A 11 6.42 -0.26 3.78
N ALA A 12 5.48 0.34 4.50
CA ALA A 12 4.82 -0.30 5.62
C ALA A 12 3.75 -1.31 5.17
N SER A 13 3.63 -2.37 5.97
CA SER A 13 2.50 -3.30 5.93
C SER A 13 2.02 -3.55 7.35
N PHE A 14 0.76 -3.96 7.49
CA PHE A 14 0.16 -4.27 8.78
C PHE A 14 -0.51 -5.63 8.75
N ARG A 15 -0.27 -6.44 9.78
CA ARG A 15 -0.94 -7.72 9.99
C ARG A 15 -1.08 -7.99 11.49
N ASP A 16 -2.29 -8.31 11.93
CA ASP A 16 -2.57 -8.75 13.30
C ASP A 16 -3.07 -10.19 13.26
N THR A 17 -2.21 -11.13 13.66
CA THR A 17 -2.51 -12.56 13.66
C THR A 17 -3.48 -12.96 14.75
N VAL A 18 -3.49 -12.27 15.90
CA VAL A 18 -4.37 -12.57 17.03
C VAL A 18 -5.82 -12.27 16.65
N TRP A 19 -6.05 -11.13 16.01
CA TRP A 19 -7.37 -10.77 15.50
C TRP A 19 -7.85 -11.77 14.43
N LEU A 20 -6.99 -12.12 13.48
CA LEU A 20 -7.31 -13.05 12.38
C LEU A 20 -7.61 -14.48 12.87
N GLN A 21 -7.05 -14.90 14.01
CA GLN A 21 -7.39 -16.18 14.65
C GLN A 21 -8.73 -16.12 15.39
N SER A 22 -9.10 -14.95 15.90
CA SER A 22 -10.30 -14.77 16.73
C SER A 22 -11.56 -14.47 15.90
N PHE A 23 -11.40 -13.80 14.75
CA PHE A 23 -12.51 -13.32 13.92
C PHE A 23 -12.31 -13.67 12.44
N PRO A 24 -13.37 -14.09 11.73
CA PRO A 24 -13.29 -14.35 10.30
C PRO A 24 -13.09 -13.05 9.53
N LEU A 25 -12.15 -13.03 8.57
CA LEU A 25 -11.94 -11.91 7.66
C LEU A 25 -12.90 -11.99 6.46
N ASN A 26 -13.90 -11.11 6.43
CA ASN A 26 -14.91 -11.02 5.37
C ASN A 26 -15.28 -9.56 5.07
N ALA A 27 -16.15 -9.32 4.09
CA ALA A 27 -16.55 -7.97 3.68
C ALA A 27 -17.18 -7.14 4.80
N GLN A 28 -17.75 -7.79 5.82
CA GLN A 28 -18.41 -7.14 6.95
C GLN A 28 -17.40 -6.80 8.05
N THR A 29 -16.36 -7.63 8.23
CA THR A 29 -15.37 -7.47 9.30
C THR A 29 -14.09 -6.77 8.86
N VAL A 30 -13.80 -6.70 7.56
CA VAL A 30 -12.54 -6.16 7.04
C VAL A 30 -12.30 -4.69 7.39
N LEU A 31 -13.35 -3.86 7.45
CA LEU A 31 -13.20 -2.47 7.90
C LEU A 31 -12.88 -2.37 9.40
N HIS A 32 -13.38 -3.30 10.21
CA HIS A 32 -13.03 -3.37 11.63
C HIS A 32 -11.57 -3.81 11.82
N TYR A 33 -11.12 -4.78 11.03
CA TYR A 33 -9.72 -5.19 11.00
C TYR A 33 -8.79 -4.05 10.55
N PHE A 34 -9.16 -3.37 9.45
CA PHE A 34 -8.40 -2.24 8.92
C PHE A 34 -8.27 -1.09 9.93
N ALA A 35 -9.28 -0.88 10.78
CA ALA A 35 -9.26 0.15 11.81
C ALA A 35 -8.17 -0.05 12.89
N LEU A 36 -7.60 -1.25 12.99
CA LEU A 36 -6.46 -1.54 13.87
C LEU A 36 -5.12 -1.14 13.24
N SER A 37 -5.09 -0.94 11.93
CA SER A 37 -3.87 -0.60 11.20
C SER A 37 -3.43 0.85 11.45
N PRO A 38 -2.12 1.15 11.34
CA PRO A 38 -1.62 2.54 11.42
C PRO A 38 -2.12 3.42 10.27
N PHE A 39 -2.70 2.84 9.22
CA PHE A 39 -3.25 3.56 8.07
C PHE A 39 -4.62 4.17 8.35
N TYR A 40 -5.27 3.78 9.45
CA TYR A 40 -6.60 4.23 9.81
C TYR A 40 -6.56 5.53 10.64
N ASP A 41 -7.24 6.54 10.14
CA ASP A 41 -7.39 7.83 10.81
C ASP A 41 -8.58 7.78 11.79
N ARG A 42 -8.30 7.92 13.10
CA ARG A 42 -9.35 7.88 14.14
C ARG A 42 -10.28 9.11 14.12
N SER A 43 -9.93 10.17 13.41
CA SER A 43 -10.81 11.34 13.22
C SER A 43 -11.83 11.14 12.08
N CYS A 44 -11.75 10.02 11.34
CA CYS A 44 -12.63 9.77 10.20
C CYS A 44 -14.10 9.57 10.60
N ASN A 45 -14.98 9.72 9.62
CA ASN A 45 -16.41 9.55 9.80
C ASN A 45 -16.80 8.12 10.20
N ASN A 46 -16.05 7.09 9.78
CA ASN A 46 -16.29 5.70 10.18
C ASN A 46 -16.20 5.53 11.70
N GLU A 47 -15.21 6.16 12.34
CA GLU A 47 -15.04 6.07 13.79
C GLU A 47 -16.18 6.79 14.52
N ARG A 48 -16.60 7.94 14.01
CA ARG A 48 -17.75 8.69 14.56
C ARG A 48 -19.04 7.87 14.51
N LEU A 49 -19.32 7.24 13.37
CA LEU A 49 -20.50 6.38 13.22
C LEU A 49 -20.42 5.14 14.12
N LYS A 50 -19.23 4.52 14.23
CA LYS A 50 -18.98 3.39 15.12
C LYS A 50 -19.25 3.76 16.59
N MET A 51 -18.78 4.91 17.06
CA MET A 51 -19.05 5.40 18.42
C MET A 51 -20.55 5.63 18.66
N GLN A 52 -21.27 6.11 17.66
CA GLN A 52 -22.72 6.34 17.71
C GLN A 52 -23.55 5.08 17.45
N ARG A 53 -22.91 3.92 17.17
CA ARG A 53 -23.56 2.65 16.78
C ARG A 53 -24.48 2.80 15.56
N LEU A 54 -24.11 3.69 14.63
CA LEU A 54 -24.83 3.91 13.38
C LEU A 54 -24.21 3.10 12.23
N GLY A 55 -25.03 2.78 11.24
CA GLY A 55 -24.59 2.07 10.03
C GLY A 55 -23.77 2.93 9.08
N LEU A 56 -22.93 2.28 8.27
CA LEU A 56 -22.08 2.94 7.27
C LEU A 56 -22.87 3.61 6.14
N ASP A 57 -24.16 3.31 5.98
CA ASP A 57 -25.08 3.98 5.06
C ASP A 57 -25.18 5.49 5.33
N GLN A 58 -24.94 5.91 6.57
CA GLN A 58 -24.97 7.31 7.00
C GLN A 58 -23.73 8.11 6.57
N LEU A 59 -22.67 7.48 6.07
CA LEU A 59 -21.47 8.17 5.57
C LEU A 59 -21.81 9.23 4.51
N LYS A 60 -22.80 8.95 3.66
CA LYS A 60 -23.26 9.85 2.60
C LYS A 60 -23.80 11.19 3.11
N ASN A 61 -24.20 11.25 4.38
CA ASN A 61 -24.76 12.44 5.02
C ASN A 61 -23.70 13.27 5.75
N LEU A 62 -22.46 12.76 5.86
CA LEU A 62 -21.36 13.43 6.52
C LEU A 62 -20.40 14.05 5.49
N ARG A 63 -19.59 15.00 5.95
CA ARG A 63 -18.45 15.56 5.19
C ARG A 63 -17.18 15.23 5.91
N GLY A 64 -16.07 15.09 5.18
CA GLY A 64 -14.76 14.77 5.74
C GLY A 64 -14.19 13.45 5.24
N VAL A 65 -13.19 12.95 5.97
CA VAL A 65 -12.47 11.73 5.60
C VAL A 65 -13.29 10.50 5.98
N GLU A 66 -13.38 9.54 5.06
CA GLU A 66 -14.03 8.26 5.27
C GLU A 66 -13.29 7.14 4.52
N TYR A 67 -13.55 5.92 4.97
CA TYR A 67 -13.05 4.68 4.39
C TYR A 67 -14.21 3.86 3.86
N GLU A 68 -14.14 3.46 2.60
CA GLU A 68 -15.16 2.69 1.91
C GLU A 68 -14.56 1.38 1.38
N LEU A 69 -15.23 0.27 1.67
CA LEU A 69 -14.90 -1.01 1.05
C LEU A 69 -15.42 -1.01 -0.39
N LEU A 70 -14.53 -1.12 -1.37
CA LEU A 70 -14.92 -1.21 -2.77
C LEU A 70 -15.45 -2.61 -3.08
N PRO A 71 -16.53 -2.73 -3.89
CA PRO A 71 -17.04 -4.01 -4.31
C PRO A 71 -15.98 -4.74 -5.14
N ASN A 72 -15.54 -5.90 -4.65
CA ASN A 72 -14.65 -6.76 -5.41
C ASN A 72 -15.49 -7.65 -6.35
N ALA A 73 -15.52 -7.30 -7.64
CA ALA A 73 -16.18 -8.11 -8.67
C ALA A 73 -15.47 -9.44 -8.91
N ALA A 74 -14.18 -9.50 -8.60
CA ALA A 74 -13.36 -10.69 -8.73
C ALA A 74 -13.36 -11.43 -7.39
N LYS A 75 -14.41 -12.23 -7.13
CA LYS A 75 -14.36 -13.28 -6.10
C LYS A 75 -13.35 -14.36 -6.52
N GLN A 76 -12.08 -14.00 -6.59
CA GLN A 76 -11.02 -14.89 -7.05
C GLN A 76 -10.61 -15.79 -5.89
N LEU A 77 -11.19 -16.99 -5.83
CA LEU A 77 -10.44 -18.09 -5.23
C LEU A 77 -9.16 -18.28 -6.06
N PRO A 78 -7.98 -18.43 -5.43
CA PRO A 78 -7.76 -18.79 -4.02
C PRO A 78 -7.42 -17.63 -3.06
N GLN A 79 -7.31 -16.37 -3.49
CA GLN A 79 -6.77 -15.26 -2.67
C GLN A 79 -7.87 -14.31 -2.16
N GLN A 80 -7.90 -14.08 -0.84
CA GLN A 80 -8.84 -13.13 -0.25
C GLN A 80 -8.31 -11.70 -0.39
N LEU A 81 -8.81 -10.99 -1.40
CA LEU A 81 -8.48 -9.59 -1.66
C LEU A 81 -9.66 -8.66 -1.31
N TYR A 82 -9.38 -7.67 -0.46
CA TYR A 82 -10.27 -6.55 -0.20
C TYR A 82 -9.59 -5.24 -0.57
N ILE A 83 -10.36 -4.32 -1.16
CA ILE A 83 -9.85 -3.01 -1.56
C ILE A 83 -10.60 -1.94 -0.76
N ILE A 84 -9.87 -1.17 0.03
CA ILE A 84 -10.42 -0.08 0.85
C ILE A 84 -9.95 1.23 0.26
N ARG A 85 -10.89 2.14 -0.02
CA ARG A 85 -10.59 3.49 -0.49
C ARG A 85 -10.73 4.47 0.65
N LYS A 86 -9.66 5.24 0.90
CA LYS A 86 -9.75 6.46 1.71
C LYS A 86 -10.16 7.59 0.80
N GLN A 87 -11.18 8.34 1.20
CA GLN A 87 -11.73 9.42 0.41
C GLN A 87 -12.15 10.59 1.29
N ARG A 88 -12.15 11.79 0.71
CA ARG A 88 -12.74 12.98 1.31
C ARG A 88 -14.08 13.27 0.66
N ARG A 89 -15.14 13.24 1.46
CA ARG A 89 -16.49 13.57 1.04
C ARG A 89 -16.75 15.07 1.25
N ASN A 90 -17.07 15.76 0.15
CA ASN A 90 -17.47 17.18 0.17
C ASN A 90 -19.00 17.33 0.02
N GLY A 91 -19.67 16.31 -0.50
CA GLY A 91 -21.13 16.25 -0.61
C GLY A 91 -21.64 14.82 -0.78
N ARG A 92 -22.96 14.68 -0.96
CA ARG A 92 -23.60 13.35 -1.07
C ARG A 92 -23.09 12.54 -2.27
N THR A 93 -22.76 13.22 -3.36
CA THR A 93 -22.23 12.62 -4.59
C THR A 93 -20.77 13.03 -4.87
N GLN A 94 -20.28 14.09 -4.23
CA GLN A 94 -18.94 14.62 -4.46
C GLN A 94 -17.94 13.99 -3.48
N VAL A 95 -17.06 13.16 -4.04
CA VAL A 95 -16.07 12.39 -3.30
C VAL A 95 -14.72 12.51 -4.01
N GLU A 96 -13.68 12.83 -3.26
CA GLU A 96 -12.31 12.93 -3.72
C GLU A 96 -11.52 11.71 -3.20
N PRO A 97 -10.99 10.83 -4.06
CA PRO A 97 -10.17 9.71 -3.63
C PRO A 97 -8.82 10.21 -3.13
N LEU A 98 -8.39 9.75 -1.95
CA LEU A 98 -7.11 10.13 -1.34
C LEU A 98 -6.07 9.00 -1.41
N ALA A 99 -6.47 7.77 -1.09
CA ALA A 99 -5.58 6.61 -1.10
C ALA A 99 -6.38 5.31 -1.30
N ILE A 100 -5.69 4.26 -1.76
CA ILE A 100 -6.22 2.92 -1.87
C ILE A 100 -5.36 1.99 -1.02
N TYR A 101 -6.02 1.09 -0.29
CA TYR A 101 -5.39 0.05 0.50
C TYR A 101 -5.89 -1.31 0.03
N TYR A 102 -4.99 -2.28 -0.02
CA TYR A 102 -5.33 -3.67 -0.29
C TYR A 102 -5.11 -4.50 0.97
N VAL A 103 -6.09 -5.32 1.31
CA VAL A 103 -5.96 -6.37 2.31
C VAL A 103 -5.85 -7.68 1.55
N LEU A 104 -4.64 -8.23 1.50
CA LEU A 104 -4.32 -9.47 0.80
C LEU A 104 -3.94 -10.53 1.82
N ASP A 105 -4.73 -11.60 1.91
CA ASP A 105 -4.52 -12.72 2.82
C ASP A 105 -4.30 -12.30 4.29
N GLY A 106 -5.00 -11.24 4.71
CA GLY A 106 -4.92 -10.66 6.05
C GLY A 106 -3.82 -9.62 6.24
N THR A 107 -2.97 -9.35 5.26
CA THR A 107 -1.99 -8.26 5.34
C THR A 107 -2.52 -7.01 4.63
N VAL A 108 -2.48 -5.87 5.33
CA VAL A 108 -2.87 -4.56 4.82
C VAL A 108 -1.66 -3.85 4.23
N TYR A 109 -1.83 -3.29 3.05
CA TYR A 109 -0.82 -2.50 2.35
C TYR A 109 -1.44 -1.25 1.74
N GLN A 110 -0.64 -0.19 1.62
CA GLN A 110 -1.01 0.99 0.85
C GLN A 110 -0.61 0.83 -0.62
N ALA A 111 -1.54 1.08 -1.54
CA ALA A 111 -1.25 1.11 -2.97
C ALA A 111 -0.40 2.35 -3.32
N PRO A 112 0.71 2.20 -4.06
CA PRO A 112 1.54 3.31 -4.47
C PRO A 112 0.82 4.23 -5.46
N ASN A 113 0.98 5.55 -5.30
CA ASN A 113 0.57 6.50 -6.33
C ASN A 113 1.36 6.24 -7.63
N ILE A 114 0.68 6.30 -8.78
CA ILE A 114 1.28 6.15 -10.10
C ILE A 114 2.49 7.07 -10.27
N HIS A 115 2.40 8.31 -9.79
CA HIS A 115 3.50 9.27 -9.82
C HIS A 115 4.73 8.76 -9.05
N ALA A 116 4.54 8.26 -7.83
CA ALA A 116 5.61 7.70 -7.02
C ALA A 116 6.23 6.46 -7.67
N MET A 117 5.39 5.57 -8.22
CA MET A 117 5.83 4.39 -8.95
C MET A 117 6.69 4.74 -10.17
N LEU A 118 6.22 5.67 -11.01
CA LEU A 118 6.94 6.12 -12.21
C LEU A 118 8.26 6.81 -11.85
N THR A 119 8.24 7.71 -10.88
CA THR A 119 9.43 8.43 -10.41
C THR A 119 10.50 7.45 -9.91
N SER A 120 10.12 6.45 -9.12
CA SER A 120 11.04 5.42 -8.63
C SER A 120 11.66 4.60 -9.78
N ARG A 121 10.84 4.19 -10.76
CA ARG A 121 11.31 3.45 -11.94
C ARG A 121 12.27 4.28 -12.79
N LEU A 122 11.94 5.54 -13.08
CA LEU A 122 12.79 6.44 -13.85
C LEU A 122 14.13 6.71 -13.14
N LYS A 123 14.11 6.94 -11.82
CA LYS A 123 15.33 7.07 -11.01
C LYS A 123 16.21 5.83 -11.10
N LYS A 124 15.64 4.62 -10.98
CA LYS A 124 16.39 3.36 -11.13
C LYS A 124 16.99 3.19 -12.52
N CYS A 125 16.25 3.53 -13.58
CA CYS A 125 16.78 3.50 -14.94
C CYS A 125 17.95 4.48 -15.10
N SER A 126 17.77 5.73 -14.67
CA SER A 126 18.83 6.75 -14.73
C SER A 126 20.07 6.33 -13.95
N TYR A 127 19.89 5.76 -12.76
CA TYR A 127 20.99 5.25 -11.95
C TYR A 127 21.75 4.13 -12.66
N ARG A 128 21.04 3.16 -13.26
CA ARG A 128 21.66 2.05 -14.00
C ARG A 128 22.43 2.54 -15.22
N ILE A 129 21.88 3.50 -15.96
CA ILE A 129 22.54 4.11 -17.12
C ILE A 129 23.81 4.84 -16.68
N ASN A 130 23.71 5.67 -15.64
CA ASN A 130 24.85 6.41 -15.10
C ASN A 130 25.95 5.46 -14.57
N LYS A 131 25.57 4.39 -13.85
CA LYS A 131 26.50 3.35 -13.40
C LYS A 131 27.20 2.65 -14.58
N ALA A 132 26.46 2.33 -15.64
CA ALA A 132 27.03 1.71 -16.84
C ALA A 132 28.03 2.65 -17.54
N PHE A 133 27.72 3.94 -17.67
CA PHE A 133 28.66 4.92 -18.23
C PHE A 133 29.92 5.08 -17.37
N HIS A 134 29.79 5.12 -16.04
CA HIS A 134 30.96 5.14 -15.16
C HIS A 134 31.80 3.87 -15.26
N GLY A 135 31.17 2.70 -15.36
CA GLY A 135 31.87 1.43 -15.58
C GLY A 135 32.63 1.40 -16.91
N LEU A 136 32.02 1.92 -17.98
CA LEU A 136 32.69 2.04 -19.29
C LEU A 136 33.83 3.06 -19.27
N ALA A 137 33.67 4.16 -18.54
CA ALA A 137 34.68 5.21 -18.42
C ALA A 137 35.88 4.81 -17.53
N ALA A 138 35.68 3.87 -16.60
CA ALA A 138 36.74 3.35 -15.73
C ALA A 138 37.76 2.44 -16.45
N GLY A 139 37.53 2.11 -17.73
CA GLY A 139 38.41 1.26 -18.54
C GLY A 139 38.18 -0.24 -18.32
N PRO A 140 38.68 -1.10 -19.23
CA PRO A 140 38.42 -2.55 -19.22
C PRO A 140 38.99 -3.30 -18.00
N ASP A 141 39.94 -2.71 -17.27
CA ASP A 141 40.61 -3.38 -16.14
C ASP A 141 39.66 -3.60 -14.93
N VAL A 142 38.66 -2.74 -14.73
CA VAL A 142 37.67 -2.88 -13.64
C VAL A 142 36.48 -3.78 -14.05
N ALA A 143 36.23 -3.94 -15.35
CA ALA A 143 35.19 -4.84 -15.85
C ALA A 143 35.53 -6.31 -15.58
N LEU A 144 36.81 -6.67 -15.62
CA LEU A 144 37.32 -8.01 -15.26
C LEU A 144 37.16 -8.31 -13.76
N GLU A 145 37.32 -7.31 -12.88
CA GLU A 145 37.07 -7.47 -11.44
C GLU A 145 35.58 -7.68 -11.15
N ALA A 146 34.69 -6.92 -11.82
CA ALA A 146 33.25 -7.05 -11.66
C ALA A 146 32.69 -8.40 -12.16
N GLU A 147 33.24 -8.97 -13.24
CA GLU A 147 32.88 -10.32 -13.70
C GLU A 147 33.39 -11.41 -12.74
N SER A 148 34.56 -11.21 -12.12
CA SER A 148 35.10 -12.13 -11.11
C SER A 148 34.27 -12.15 -9.81
N GLU A 149 33.75 -11.00 -9.38
CA GLU A 149 32.89 -10.86 -8.20
C GLU A 149 31.50 -11.47 -8.43
N ILE A 150 30.94 -11.35 -9.64
CA ILE A 150 29.66 -11.96 -10.00
C ILE A 150 29.79 -13.49 -10.07
N HIS A 151 30.90 -14.04 -10.59
CA HIS A 151 31.15 -15.48 -10.60
C HIS A 151 31.41 -16.04 -9.18
N PHE A 152 32.10 -15.29 -8.31
CA PHE A 152 32.32 -15.65 -6.90
C PHE A 152 31.03 -15.62 -6.06
N LEU A 153 30.15 -14.65 -6.29
CA LEU A 153 28.84 -14.55 -5.62
C LEU A 153 27.79 -15.55 -6.14
N GLN A 154 28.00 -16.11 -7.34
CA GLN A 154 27.19 -17.22 -7.85
C GLN A 154 27.70 -18.57 -7.34
N SER A 155 29.02 -18.77 -7.23
CA SER A 155 29.62 -19.99 -6.67
C SER A 155 29.30 -20.20 -5.18
N THR A 156 29.25 -19.13 -4.38
CA THR A 156 28.97 -19.21 -2.92
C THR A 156 27.49 -19.39 -2.58
N ARG A 157 26.59 -19.37 -3.57
CA ARG A 157 25.13 -19.54 -3.37
C ARG A 157 24.64 -20.96 -3.71
N TYR A 158 25.55 -21.88 -4.02
CA TYR A 158 25.22 -23.28 -4.34
C TYR A 158 25.83 -24.31 -3.34
N GLU A 159 26.43 -23.88 -2.23
CA GLU A 159 27.02 -24.80 -1.23
C GLU A 159 26.40 -24.77 0.19
N GLU A 160 25.26 -24.11 0.43
CA GLU A 160 24.45 -24.34 1.65
C GLU A 160 22.94 -24.39 1.37
#